data_AF-A0A7R9I440-F1
#
_entry.id   AF-A0A7R9I440-F1
#
_cell.length_a   1.000
_cell.length_b   1.000
_cell.length_c   1.000
_cell.angle_alpha   90.00
_cell.angle_beta   90.00
_cell.angle_gamma   90.00
#
_symmetry.space_group_name_H-M   'P 1'
#
loop_
_entity.id
_entity.type
_entity.pdbx_description
1 polymer ?
#
loop_
_entity_poly.entity_id
_entity_poly.type
_entity_poly.pdbx_seq_one_letter_code
_entity_poly.pdbx_strand_id
1 'polypeptide(L)'
;MVKKQSILNDKPSTVMGYPLTIQQQICLCFLLPSIINCIIYILDISTCVSAVREHFDAGLHVWAVFTIILLYLPSVVFFVLTVSKPDLWDEQGDIVRTGQWFMFRLAQLVAFPIWAIYRYAKQLFWSIEALIREDPLREEALQEVIEPSQIELYLYLQAFIQCAPQAVLQIFIMLYAYTLGIQISK
;
A
#
# COMPACT_ATOMS: atom_id res chain seq x y z
N MET A 1 16.62 -29.20 -19.75
CA MET A 1 15.94 -27.91 -19.91
C MET A 1 14.65 -27.96 -19.10
N VAL A 2 14.63 -27.32 -17.92
CA VAL A 2 13.44 -27.27 -17.07
C VAL A 2 12.43 -26.37 -17.77
N LYS A 3 11.28 -26.93 -18.17
CA LYS A 3 10.17 -26.18 -18.76
C LYS A 3 9.70 -25.18 -17.71
N LYS A 4 10.03 -23.89 -17.87
CA LYS A 4 9.59 -22.79 -16.98
C LYS A 4 8.06 -22.88 -16.96
N GLN A 5 7.49 -23.28 -15.82
CA GLN A 5 6.04 -23.39 -15.69
C GLN A 5 5.47 -21.98 -15.78
N SER A 6 4.59 -21.75 -16.75
CA SER A 6 3.97 -20.44 -16.91
C SER A 6 3.19 -20.07 -15.66
N ILE A 7 3.42 -18.86 -15.15
CA ILE A 7 2.84 -18.35 -13.91
C ILE A 7 1.31 -18.32 -13.96
N LEU A 8 0.75 -18.28 -15.17
CA LEU A 8 -0.67 -18.36 -15.43
C LEU A 8 -1.29 -19.73 -15.13
N ASN A 9 -0.50 -20.82 -15.18
CA ASN A 9 -0.98 -22.17 -14.86
C ASN A 9 -1.23 -22.40 -13.36
N ASP A 10 -0.64 -21.55 -12.50
CA ASP A 10 -0.83 -21.62 -11.05
C ASP A 10 -2.08 -20.86 -10.58
N LYS A 11 -2.68 -20.04 -11.48
CA LYS A 11 -3.88 -19.26 -11.21
C LYS A 11 -5.12 -19.94 -11.81
N PRO A 12 -6.32 -19.70 -11.24
CA PRO A 12 -7.55 -20.30 -11.75
C PRO A 12 -7.75 -19.93 -13.23
N SER A 13 -7.81 -20.96 -14.07
CA SER A 13 -8.08 -20.86 -15.51
C SER A 13 -9.58 -20.87 -15.83
N THR A 14 -10.41 -21.03 -14.80
CA THR A 14 -11.87 -21.05 -14.89
C THR A 14 -12.48 -20.11 -13.84
N VAL A 15 -13.40 -19.25 -14.27
CA VAL A 15 -14.26 -18.45 -13.38
C VAL A 15 -15.70 -18.78 -13.78
N MET A 16 -16.52 -19.17 -12.80
CA MET A 16 -17.93 -19.55 -13.02
C MET A 16 -18.14 -20.63 -14.12
N GLY A 17 -17.19 -21.57 -14.24
CA GLY A 17 -17.29 -22.70 -15.19
C GLY A 17 -16.94 -22.38 -16.64
N TYR A 18 -16.56 -21.13 -16.98
CA TYR A 18 -16.08 -20.75 -18.30
C TYR A 18 -14.54 -20.76 -18.34
N PRO A 19 -13.90 -21.32 -19.38
CA PRO A 19 -12.46 -21.22 -19.57
C PRO A 19 -12.08 -19.77 -19.90
N LEU A 20 -11.14 -19.19 -19.16
CA LEU A 20 -10.68 -17.84 -19.41
C LEU A 20 -9.61 -17.81 -20.50
N THR A 21 -9.69 -16.80 -21.35
CA THR A 21 -8.57 -16.46 -22.23
C THR A 21 -7.42 -15.91 -21.39
N ILE A 22 -6.17 -16.11 -21.82
CA ILE A 22 -4.96 -15.61 -21.13
C ILE A 22 -5.08 -14.11 -20.80
N GLN A 23 -5.61 -13.31 -21.73
CA GLN A 23 -5.85 -11.88 -21.53
C GLN A 23 -6.88 -11.58 -20.42
N GLN A 24 -7.93 -12.39 -20.32
CA GLN A 24 -8.95 -12.25 -19.27
C GLN A 24 -8.38 -12.64 -17.91
N GLN A 25 -7.52 -13.66 -17.87
CA GLN A 25 -6.86 -14.09 -16.63
C GLN A 25 -5.89 -13.01 -16.11
N ILE A 26 -5.11 -12.38 -17.01
CA ILE A 26 -4.22 -11.28 -16.64
C ILE A 26 -5.03 -10.08 -16.11
N CYS A 27 -6.10 -9.73 -16.81
CA CYS A 27 -6.97 -8.64 -16.41
C CYS A 27 -7.61 -8.88 -15.02
N LEU A 28 -8.17 -10.05 -14.80
CA LEU A 28 -8.93 -10.36 -13.59
C LEU A 28 -8.04 -10.64 -12.37
N CYS A 29 -6.87 -11.26 -12.57
CA CYS A 29 -6.00 -11.65 -11.46
C CYS A 29 -4.90 -10.64 -11.11
N PHE A 30 -4.58 -9.68 -11.98
CA PHE A 30 -3.51 -8.71 -11.74
C PHE A 30 -3.98 -7.28 -11.92
N LEU A 31 -4.52 -6.93 -13.09
CA LEU A 31 -4.88 -5.54 -13.40
C LEU A 31 -6.01 -5.03 -12.50
N LEU A 32 -7.11 -5.77 -12.41
CA LEU A 32 -8.28 -5.36 -11.64
C LEU A 32 -7.97 -5.21 -10.14
N PRO A 33 -7.30 -6.18 -9.46
CA PRO A 33 -6.87 -6.01 -8.07
C PRO A 33 -5.96 -4.80 -7.87
N SER A 34 -4.99 -4.55 -8.77
CA SER A 34 -4.09 -3.39 -8.66
C SER A 34 -4.84 -2.05 -8.79
N ILE A 35 -5.83 -1.95 -9.69
CA ILE A 35 -6.65 -0.75 -9.84
C ILE A 35 -7.48 -0.51 -8.57
N ILE A 36 -8.18 -1.54 -8.09
CA ILE A 36 -9.03 -1.45 -6.89
C ILE A 36 -8.20 -1.04 -5.68
N ASN A 37 -7.05 -1.69 -5.46
CA ASN A 37 -6.17 -1.37 -4.34
C ASN A 37 -5.64 0.07 -4.42
N CYS A 38 -5.27 0.55 -5.61
CA CYS A 38 -4.82 1.92 -5.81
C CYS A 38 -5.92 2.94 -5.47
N ILE A 39 -7.15 2.72 -5.94
CA ILE A 39 -8.30 3.60 -5.64
C ILE A 39 -8.59 3.62 -4.14
N ILE A 40 -8.65 2.45 -3.50
CA ILE A 40 -8.89 2.35 -2.05
C ILE A 40 -7.80 3.10 -1.28
N TYR A 41 -6.54 2.95 -1.67
CA TYR A 41 -5.42 3.64 -1.05
C TYR A 41 -5.52 5.17 -1.15
N ILE A 42 -5.86 5.70 -2.33
CA ILE A 42 -6.03 7.14 -2.55
C ILE A 42 -7.19 7.67 -1.69
N LEU A 43 -8.30 6.93 -1.62
CA LEU A 43 -9.45 7.31 -0.80
C LEU A 43 -9.12 7.29 0.71
N ASP A 44 -8.36 6.30 1.19
CA ASP A 44 -7.94 6.22 2.59
C ASP A 44 -7.08 7.43 2.99
N ILE A 45 -6.05 7.75 2.18
CA ILE A 45 -5.19 8.91 2.46
C ILE A 45 -5.97 10.23 2.34
N SER A 46 -6.83 10.37 1.33
CA SER A 46 -7.64 11.57 1.12
C SER A 46 -8.61 11.82 2.28
N THR A 47 -9.28 10.77 2.76
CA THR A 47 -10.20 10.88 3.91
C THR A 47 -9.45 11.19 5.19
N CYS A 48 -8.27 10.59 5.42
CA CYS A 48 -7.42 10.93 6.56
C CYS A 48 -6.98 12.41 6.56
N VAL A 49 -6.52 12.94 5.42
CA VAL A 49 -6.11 14.34 5.29
C VAL A 49 -7.30 15.29 5.50
N SER A 50 -8.46 14.94 4.95
CA SER A 50 -9.69 15.72 5.10
C SER A 50 -10.14 15.78 6.57
N ALA A 51 -10.12 14.63 7.26
CA ALA A 51 -10.46 14.56 8.69
C ALA A 51 -9.51 15.41 9.54
N VAL A 52 -8.19 15.38 9.28
CA VAL A 52 -7.24 16.24 9.99
C VAL A 52 -7.58 17.72 9.81
N ARG A 53 -7.87 18.14 8.58
CA ARG A 53 -8.25 19.53 8.29
C ARG A 53 -9.52 19.93 9.03
N GLU A 54 -10.54 19.08 9.02
CA GLU A 54 -11.81 19.29 9.73
C GLU A 54 -11.60 19.42 11.24
N HIS A 55 -10.75 18.58 11.84
CA HIS A 55 -10.42 18.66 13.26
C HIS A 55 -9.70 19.96 13.63
N PHE A 56 -8.83 20.48 12.75
CA PHE A 56 -8.20 21.79 12.95
C PHE A 56 -9.21 22.93 12.83
N ASP A 57 -10.08 22.90 11.82
CA ASP A 57 -11.13 23.91 11.61
C ASP A 57 -12.13 23.94 12.79
N ALA A 58 -12.42 22.79 13.40
CA ALA A 58 -13.27 22.67 14.59
C ALA A 58 -12.57 23.02 15.93
N GLY A 59 -11.28 23.40 15.90
CA GLY A 59 -10.49 23.69 17.11
C GLY A 59 -10.14 22.46 17.96
N LEU A 60 -10.41 21.26 17.45
CA LEU A 60 -10.18 19.95 18.07
C LEU A 60 -8.74 19.45 17.82
N HIS A 61 -7.76 20.29 18.15
CA HIS A 61 -6.33 20.07 17.86
C HIS A 61 -5.80 18.73 18.38
N VAL A 62 -6.27 18.26 19.55
CA VAL A 62 -5.85 16.97 20.14
C VAL A 62 -6.25 15.80 19.25
N TRP A 63 -7.47 15.82 18.70
CA TRP A 63 -7.99 14.78 17.82
C TRP A 63 -7.31 14.79 16.44
N ALA A 64 -6.95 15.98 15.94
CA ALA A 64 -6.15 16.14 14.73
C ALA A 64 -4.76 15.51 14.89
N VAL A 65 -4.06 15.80 16.00
CA VAL A 65 -2.74 15.23 16.28
C VAL A 65 -2.81 13.71 16.43
N PHE A 66 -3.81 13.19 17.15
CA PHE A 66 -3.97 11.74 17.31
C PHE A 66 -4.22 11.03 15.99
N THR A 67 -5.01 11.64 15.09
CA THR A 67 -5.21 11.16 13.72
C THR A 67 -3.90 11.11 12.92
N ILE A 68 -3.07 12.16 12.99
CA ILE A 68 -1.77 12.18 12.31
C ILE A 68 -0.83 11.10 12.86
N ILE A 69 -0.84 10.88 14.19
CA ILE A 69 -0.04 9.82 14.81
C ILE A 69 -0.45 8.45 14.27
N LEU A 70 -1.75 8.16 14.22
CA LEU A 70 -2.25 6.89 13.67
C LEU A 70 -1.92 6.72 12.19
N LEU A 71 -1.97 7.79 11.40
CA LEU A 71 -1.60 7.79 9.97
C LEU A 71 -0.13 7.39 9.76
N TYR A 72 0.80 7.88 10.58
CA TYR A 72 2.23 7.56 10.45
C TYR A 72 2.64 6.25 11.16
N LEU A 73 1.79 5.70 12.03
CA LEU A 73 2.12 4.56 12.87
C LEU A 73 2.57 3.31 12.07
N PRO A 74 1.88 2.90 10.98
CA PRO A 74 2.33 1.75 10.19
C PRO A 74 3.70 1.97 9.54
N SER A 75 3.98 3.21 9.11
CA SER A 75 5.27 3.59 8.51
C SER A 75 6.40 3.48 9.54
N VAL A 76 6.15 3.94 10.78
CA VAL A 76 7.09 3.83 11.90
C VAL A 76 7.35 2.38 12.27
N VAL A 77 6.30 1.55 12.41
CA VAL A 77 6.46 0.14 12.74
C VAL A 77 7.22 -0.60 11.64
N PHE A 78 6.92 -0.33 10.37
CA PHE A 78 7.65 -0.89 9.24
C PHE A 78 9.14 -0.50 9.27
N PHE A 79 9.44 0.77 9.57
CA PHE A 79 10.81 1.24 9.72
C PHE A 79 11.54 0.52 10.86
N VAL A 80 10.92 0.40 12.04
CA VAL A 80 11.48 -0.34 13.18
C VAL A 80 11.76 -1.80 12.79
N LEU A 81 10.80 -2.49 12.17
CA LEU A 81 10.99 -3.89 11.73
C LEU A 81 12.13 -4.04 10.73
N THR A 82 12.30 -3.07 9.81
CA THR A 82 13.36 -3.07 8.80
C THR A 82 14.73 -2.81 9.45
N VAL A 83 14.80 -1.89 10.42
CA VAL A 83 16.04 -1.60 11.15
C VAL A 83 16.42 -2.75 12.09
N SER A 84 15.44 -3.37 12.76
CA SER A 84 15.68 -4.46 13.73
C SER A 84 16.15 -5.76 13.12
N LYS A 85 15.97 -5.98 11.81
CA LYS A 85 16.42 -7.19 11.11
C LYS A 85 17.66 -6.88 10.26
N PRO A 86 18.88 -7.13 10.77
CA PRO A 86 20.12 -6.88 10.03
C PRO A 86 20.28 -7.77 8.79
N ASP A 87 19.52 -8.85 8.66
CA ASP A 87 19.49 -9.71 7.46
C ASP A 87 18.84 -9.03 6.25
N LEU A 88 18.07 -7.95 6.47
CA LEU A 88 17.45 -7.14 5.41
C LEU A 88 18.33 -5.95 4.99
N TRP A 89 19.53 -5.83 5.56
CA TRP A 89 20.47 -4.77 5.22
C TRP A 89 21.27 -5.23 4.00
N ASP A 90 21.06 -4.55 2.88
CA ASP A 90 21.65 -4.87 1.58
C ASP A 90 23.19 -4.79 1.60
N GLU A 91 23.76 -3.99 2.52
CA GLU A 91 25.20 -3.72 2.57
C GLU A 91 25.74 -3.82 4.02
N GLN A 92 26.11 -5.04 4.43
CA GLN A 92 26.82 -5.27 5.69
C GLN A 92 28.32 -4.99 5.49
N GLY A 93 28.85 -3.94 6.14
CA GLY A 93 30.31 -3.77 6.32
C GLY A 93 30.91 -2.38 6.12
N ASP A 94 30.19 -1.44 5.48
CA ASP A 94 30.70 -0.08 5.23
C ASP A 94 29.80 0.99 5.86
N ILE A 95 30.35 1.75 6.81
CA ILE A 95 29.63 2.73 7.65
C ILE A 95 28.97 3.82 6.80
N VAL A 96 29.64 4.24 5.72
CA VAL A 96 29.14 5.31 4.83
C VAL A 96 27.90 4.83 4.06
N ARG A 97 27.94 3.59 3.58
CA ARG A 97 26.86 2.93 2.86
C ARG A 97 25.67 2.60 3.75
N THR A 98 25.90 2.11 4.96
CA THR A 98 24.85 1.93 5.99
C THR A 98 24.16 3.26 6.33
N GLY A 99 24.92 4.35 6.43
CA GLY A 99 24.37 5.69 6.66
C GLY A 99 23.49 6.17 5.51
N GLN A 100 23.92 5.97 4.25
CA GLN A 100 23.13 6.30 3.07
C GLN A 100 21.84 5.47 2.99
N TRP A 101 21.92 4.17 3.25
CA TRP A 101 20.76 3.29 3.33
C TRP A 101 19.77 3.75 4.40
N PHE A 102 20.26 4.09 5.59
CA PHE A 102 19.41 4.59 6.68
C PHE A 102 18.72 5.90 6.32
N MET A 103 19.46 6.85 5.72
CA MET A 103 18.88 8.12 5.25
C MET A 103 17.84 7.91 4.16
N PHE A 104 18.07 6.95 3.25
CA PHE A 104 17.08 6.58 2.24
C PHE A 104 15.82 5.97 2.87
N ARG A 105 15.96 5.09 3.87
CA ARG A 105 14.82 4.55 4.64
C ARG A 105 14.08 5.62 5.43
N LEU A 106 14.80 6.61 5.97
CA LEU A 106 14.19 7.77 6.64
C LEU A 106 13.41 8.64 5.66
N ALA A 107 13.94 8.86 4.46
CA ALA A 107 13.21 9.56 3.40
C ALA A 107 11.95 8.78 2.96
N GLN A 108 12.03 7.45 2.90
CA GLN A 108 10.87 6.59 2.65
C GLN A 108 9.82 6.69 3.77
N LEU A 109 10.22 6.83 5.04
CA LEU A 109 9.31 7.03 6.17
C LEU A 109 8.49 8.31 6.01
N VAL A 110 9.12 9.41 5.59
CA VAL A 110 8.46 10.72 5.42
C VAL A 110 7.59 10.75 4.17
N ALA A 111 8.13 10.26 3.05
CA ALA A 111 7.45 10.21 1.76
C ALA A 111 6.64 8.92 1.54
N PHE A 112 6.23 8.25 2.62
CA PHE A 112 5.57 6.94 2.56
C PHE A 112 4.34 6.91 1.64
N PRO A 113 3.47 7.96 1.59
CA PRO A 113 2.28 7.89 0.76
C PRO A 113 2.61 7.86 -0.72
N ILE A 114 3.69 8.57 -1.09
CA ILE A 114 4.18 8.66 -2.46
C ILE A 114 4.78 7.31 -2.90
N TRP A 115 5.51 6.64 -2.00
CA TRP A 115 6.11 5.33 -2.29
C TRP A 115 5.07 4.23 -2.51
N ALA A 116 3.99 4.21 -1.74
CA ALA A 116 2.89 3.27 -1.94
C ALA A 116 2.21 3.48 -3.32
N ILE A 117 1.96 4.74 -3.70
CA ILE A 117 1.40 5.09 -5.02
C ILE A 117 2.35 4.68 -6.15
N TYR A 118 3.65 4.94 -5.99
CA TYR A 118 4.66 4.52 -6.97
C TYR A 118 4.66 3.00 -7.19
N ARG A 119 4.50 2.20 -6.12
CA ARG A 119 4.39 0.74 -6.24
C ARG A 119 3.14 0.32 -6.99
N TYR A 120 1.98 0.90 -6.69
CA TYR A 120 0.76 0.62 -7.44
C TYR A 120 0.90 1.01 -8.92
N ALA A 121 1.57 2.13 -9.21
CA ALA A 121 1.89 2.53 -10.57
C ALA A 121 2.83 1.52 -11.28
N LYS A 122 3.88 1.02 -10.60
CA LYS A 122 4.75 -0.06 -11.12
C LYS A 122 3.91 -1.30 -11.44
N GLN A 123 3.05 -1.75 -10.52
CA GLN A 123 2.20 -2.93 -10.74
C GLN A 123 1.23 -2.75 -11.91
N LEU A 124 0.59 -1.58 -12.02
CA LEU A 124 -0.30 -1.27 -13.14
C LEU A 124 0.45 -1.25 -14.47
N PHE A 125 1.62 -0.62 -14.52
CA PHE A 125 2.45 -0.57 -15.71
C PHE A 125 2.82 -1.98 -16.21
N TRP A 126 3.38 -2.82 -15.33
CA TRP A 126 3.76 -4.19 -15.71
C TRP A 126 2.56 -5.09 -16.01
N SER A 127 1.41 -4.87 -15.36
CA SER A 127 0.18 -5.59 -15.68
C SER A 127 -0.37 -5.24 -17.07
N ILE A 128 -0.26 -3.97 -17.47
CA ILE A 128 -0.62 -3.51 -18.83
C ILE A 128 0.39 -4.06 -19.85
N GLU A 129 1.69 -4.00 -19.55
CA GLU A 129 2.74 -4.51 -20.43
C GLU A 129 2.57 -6.02 -20.67
N ALA A 130 2.23 -6.78 -19.62
CA ALA A 130 1.91 -8.20 -19.72
C ALA A 130 0.67 -8.50 -20.59
N LEU A 131 -0.27 -7.56 -20.67
CA LEU A 131 -1.47 -7.71 -21.51
C LEU A 131 -1.16 -7.47 -23.00
N ILE A 132 -0.25 -6.55 -23.31
CA ILE A 132 0.10 -6.15 -24.67
C ILE A 132 1.11 -7.12 -25.28
N ARG A 133 2.08 -7.62 -24.50
CA ARG A 133 3.15 -8.48 -25.02
C ARG A 133 2.74 -9.95 -25.16
N GLU A 134 3.41 -10.62 -26.08
CA GLU A 134 3.36 -12.07 -26.26
C GLU A 134 4.52 -12.75 -25.52
N ASP A 135 4.44 -14.09 -25.39
CA ASP A 135 5.49 -14.88 -24.75
C ASP A 135 6.78 -14.80 -25.60
N PRO A 136 7.98 -14.65 -24.99
CA PRO A 136 8.32 -14.81 -23.56
C PRO A 136 8.25 -13.53 -22.71
N LEU A 137 8.11 -12.36 -23.32
CA LEU A 137 8.17 -11.06 -22.63
C LEU A 137 7.00 -10.85 -21.66
N ARG A 138 5.86 -11.50 -21.92
CA ARG A 138 4.74 -11.55 -20.99
C ARG A 138 5.10 -12.20 -19.66
N GLU A 139 5.84 -13.31 -19.67
CA GLU A 139 6.22 -13.97 -18.43
C GLU A 139 7.20 -13.13 -17.61
N GLU A 140 8.11 -12.42 -18.27
CA GLU A 140 9.02 -11.48 -17.61
C GLU A 140 8.24 -10.33 -16.94
N ALA A 141 7.27 -9.75 -17.65
CA ALA A 141 6.40 -8.73 -17.09
C ALA A 141 5.57 -9.26 -15.90
N LEU A 142 5.05 -10.49 -15.97
CA LEU A 142 4.33 -11.12 -14.86
C LEU A 142 5.24 -11.43 -13.67
N GLN A 143 6.51 -11.77 -13.90
CA GLN A 143 7.50 -11.92 -12.82
C GLN A 143 7.71 -10.60 -12.07
N GLU A 144 7.81 -9.48 -12.79
CA GLU A 144 7.94 -8.13 -12.20
C GLU A 144 6.69 -7.68 -11.41
N VAL A 145 5.49 -8.14 -11.81
CA VAL A 145 4.26 -7.87 -11.06
C VAL A 145 4.25 -8.61 -9.72
N ILE A 146 4.68 -9.89 -9.73
CA ILE A 146 4.63 -10.81 -8.58
C ILE A 146 5.83 -10.64 -7.65
N GLU A 147 6.87 -9.94 -8.09
CA GLU A 147 8.05 -9.65 -7.30
C GLU A 147 7.64 -9.13 -5.91
N PRO A 148 7.93 -9.90 -4.83
CA PRO A 148 7.48 -9.56 -3.49
C PRO A 148 8.22 -8.30 -3.04
N SER A 149 7.45 -7.25 -2.73
CA SER A 149 8.02 -5.99 -2.26
C SER A 149 7.87 -5.89 -0.75
N GLN A 150 8.88 -5.35 -0.07
CA GLN A 150 8.82 -5.01 1.36
C GLN A 150 7.64 -4.06 1.68
N ILE A 151 7.15 -3.31 0.69
CA ILE A 151 5.97 -2.44 0.80
C ILE A 151 4.68 -3.22 1.09
N GLU A 152 4.57 -4.49 0.71
CA GLU A 152 3.37 -5.31 0.98
C GLU A 152 3.17 -5.55 2.48
N LEU A 153 4.28 -5.72 3.21
CA LEU A 153 4.23 -5.80 4.67
C LEU A 153 3.69 -4.50 5.27
N TYR A 154 4.09 -3.35 4.74
CA TYR A 154 3.57 -2.06 5.15
C TYR A 154 2.06 -1.94 4.87
N LEU A 155 1.60 -2.26 3.66
CA LEU A 155 0.18 -2.21 3.31
C LEU A 155 -0.66 -3.14 4.18
N TYR A 156 -0.13 -4.31 4.50
CA TYR A 156 -0.74 -5.23 5.45
C TYR A 156 -0.83 -4.61 6.85
N LEU A 157 0.26 -4.05 7.37
CA LEU A 157 0.27 -3.36 8.67
C LEU A 157 -0.70 -2.18 8.70
N GLN A 158 -0.79 -1.41 7.61
CA GLN A 158 -1.67 -0.24 7.50
C GLN A 158 -3.13 -0.60 7.77
N ALA A 159 -3.61 -1.73 7.23
CA ALA A 159 -4.99 -2.15 7.42
C ALA A 159 -5.37 -2.34 8.91
N PHE A 160 -4.45 -2.87 9.72
CA PHE A 160 -4.71 -3.14 11.14
C PHE A 160 -4.31 -2.01 12.08
N ILE A 161 -3.18 -1.36 11.79
CA ILE A 161 -2.54 -0.39 12.69
C ILE A 161 -3.06 1.03 12.45
N GLN A 162 -3.45 1.35 11.21
CA GLN A 162 -4.03 2.64 10.87
C GLN A 162 -5.53 2.50 10.63
N CYS A 163 -5.97 1.79 9.59
CA CYS A 163 -7.36 1.87 9.12
C CYS A 163 -8.39 1.46 10.20
N ALA A 164 -8.15 0.36 10.93
CA ALA A 164 -9.06 -0.09 11.98
C ALA A 164 -9.19 0.89 13.16
N PRO A 165 -8.12 1.29 13.87
CA PRO A 165 -8.22 2.25 14.97
C PRO A 165 -8.66 3.64 14.48
N GLN A 166 -8.27 4.04 13.26
CA GLN A 166 -8.69 5.29 12.64
C GLN A 166 -10.20 5.32 12.41
N ALA A 167 -10.80 4.24 11.90
CA ALA A 167 -12.24 4.16 11.72
C ALA A 167 -13.00 4.24 13.06
N VAL A 168 -12.53 3.52 14.07
CA VAL A 168 -13.12 3.57 15.43
C VAL A 168 -13.01 4.98 16.02
N LEU A 169 -11.86 5.62 15.87
CA LEU A 169 -11.62 6.99 16.33
C LEU A 169 -12.57 7.99 15.67
N GLN A 170 -12.74 7.95 14.34
CA GLN A 170 -13.62 8.89 13.65
C GLN A 170 -15.09 8.69 14.05
N ILE A 171 -15.53 7.44 14.24
CA ILE A 171 -16.87 7.14 14.78
C ILE A 171 -17.03 7.73 16.19
N PHE A 172 -16.02 7.57 17.04
CA PHE A 172 -16.03 8.12 18.39
C PHE A 172 -16.10 9.66 18.39
N ILE A 173 -15.30 10.33 17.56
CA ILE A 173 -15.31 11.79 17.46
C ILE A 173 -16.68 12.29 16.96
N MET A 174 -17.25 11.63 15.97
CA MET A 174 -18.59 11.98 15.45
C MET A 174 -19.66 11.86 16.54
N LEU A 175 -19.64 10.77 17.32
CA LEU A 175 -20.58 10.57 18.44
C LEU A 175 -20.37 11.59 19.57
N TYR A 176 -19.11 11.89 19.90
CA TYR A 176 -18.75 12.88 20.90
C TYR A 176 -19.24 14.27 20.51
N ALA A 177 -18.99 14.69 19.27
CA ALA A 177 -19.44 15.98 18.77
C ALA A 177 -20.98 16.10 18.71
N TYR A 178 -21.67 15.03 18.29
CA TYR A 178 -23.13 14.98 18.33
C TYR A 178 -23.67 15.17 19.75
N THR A 179 -23.05 14.52 20.73
CA THR A 179 -23.49 14.60 22.14
C THR A 179 -23.31 15.99 22.75
N LEU A 180 -22.24 16.72 22.36
CA LEU A 180 -22.00 18.08 22.82
C LEU A 180 -22.73 19.17 21.99
N GLY A 181 -23.46 18.79 20.94
CA GLY A 181 -24.11 19.76 20.04
C GLY A 181 -23.12 20.63 19.27
N ILE A 182 -21.86 20.21 19.16
CA ILE A 182 -20.84 20.90 18.36
C ILE A 182 -21.15 20.61 16.90
N GLN A 183 -21.52 21.64 16.13
CA GLN A 183 -21.58 21.51 14.68
C GLN A 183 -20.17 21.37 14.13
N ILE A 184 -19.75 20.14 13.85
CA ILE A 184 -18.66 19.93 12.92
C ILE A 184 -19.20 20.42 11.56
N SER A 185 -18.58 21.49 11.04
CA SER A 185 -19.12 22.29 9.94
C SER A 185 -19.41 21.43 8.70
N LYS A 186 -20.51 21.77 8.01
CA LYS A 186 -20.89 21.24 6.69
C LYS A 186 -19.76 21.30 5.67
#